data_AF-A0A959FZE4-F1
#
_entry.id   AF-A0A959FZE4-F1
#
_cell.length_a   1.000
_cell.length_b   1.000
_cell.length_c   1.000
_cell.angle_alpha   90.00
_cell.angle_beta   90.00
_cell.angle_gamma   90.00
#
_symmetry.space_group_name_H-M   'P 1'
#
loop_
_entity.id
_entity.type
_entity.pdbx_description
1 polymer ?
#
loop_
_entity_poly.entity_id
_entity_poly.type
_entity_poly.pdbx_seq_one_letter_code
_entity_poly.pdbx_strand_id
1 'polypeptide(L)' 'IFNTEKEAWGSAYRSEFDFAKVQMNTAELKEPVEMFTIELKQTKEGGELIMLWDQTTSTIGFTVDK' A
#
# COMPACT_ATOMS: atom_id res chain seq x y z
N ILE A 1 0.94 -10.67 -8.06
CA ILE A 1 0.01 -10.41 -9.18
C ILE A 1 0.37 -11.40 -10.28
N PHE A 2 -0.53 -12.32 -10.65
CA PHE A 2 -0.34 -13.17 -11.83
C PHE A 2 -1.08 -12.51 -12.99
N ASN A 3 -0.52 -11.44 -13.54
CA ASN A 3 -1.12 -10.79 -14.69
C ASN A 3 -0.81 -11.59 -15.95
N THR A 4 -1.83 -12.26 -16.51
CA THR A 4 -1.72 -13.01 -17.76
C THR A 4 -1.98 -12.14 -18.99
N GLU A 5 -2.38 -10.89 -18.80
CA GLU A 5 -2.70 -9.95 -19.87
C GLU A 5 -1.46 -9.15 -20.27
N LYS A 6 -0.86 -9.51 -21.42
CA LYS A 6 0.40 -8.98 -21.92
C LYS A 6 0.37 -7.48 -22.28
N GLU A 7 -0.81 -6.91 -22.54
CA GLU A 7 -0.98 -5.51 -22.99
C GLU A 7 -1.77 -4.63 -22.00
N ALA A 8 -2.10 -5.15 -20.82
CA ALA A 8 -3.03 -4.54 -19.89
C ALA A 8 -2.37 -3.80 -18.71
N TRP A 9 -1.05 -3.63 -18.74
CA TRP A 9 -0.33 -2.88 -17.71
C TRP A 9 -0.76 -1.41 -17.73
N GLY A 10 -1.57 -1.00 -16.74
CA GLY A 10 -2.19 0.33 -16.67
C GLY A 10 -3.64 0.40 -17.17
N SER A 11 -4.24 -0.73 -17.54
CA SER A 11 -5.67 -0.83 -17.86
C SER A 11 -6.54 -0.97 -16.59
N ALA A 12 -7.87 -1.09 -16.77
CA ALA A 12 -8.83 -1.20 -15.68
C ALA A 12 -8.44 -2.33 -14.70
N TYR A 13 -8.39 -1.99 -13.40
CA TYR A 13 -8.08 -2.94 -12.33
C TYR A 13 -9.09 -4.10 -12.31
N ARG A 14 -8.55 -5.32 -12.25
CA ARG A 14 -9.28 -6.59 -12.22
C ARG A 14 -8.83 -7.40 -11.00
N SER A 15 -9.68 -7.42 -9.96
CA SER A 15 -9.35 -8.04 -8.67
C SER A 15 -9.12 -9.55 -8.74
N GLU A 16 -9.62 -10.23 -9.77
CA GLU A 16 -9.46 -11.66 -9.98
C GLU A 16 -8.00 -12.09 -10.23
N PHE A 17 -7.12 -11.16 -10.59
CA PHE A 17 -5.69 -11.42 -10.82
C PHE A 17 -4.80 -11.06 -9.60
N ASP A 18 -5.41 -10.63 -8.50
CA ASP A 18 -4.69 -10.32 -7.27
C ASP A 18 -4.16 -11.60 -6.63
N PHE A 19 -2.85 -11.61 -6.34
CA PHE A 19 -2.24 -12.74 -5.63
C PHE A 19 -2.63 -12.77 -4.16
N ALA A 20 -2.66 -11.58 -3.55
CA ALA A 20 -3.06 -11.38 -2.17
C ALA A 20 -3.59 -9.95 -2.03
N LYS A 21 -4.54 -9.77 -1.12
CA LYS A 21 -5.08 -8.46 -0.75
C LYS A 21 -5.03 -8.34 0.76
N VAL A 22 -4.45 -7.24 1.22
CA VAL A 22 -4.38 -6.90 2.65
C VAL A 22 -5.12 -5.60 2.86
N GLN A 23 -5.94 -5.54 3.92
CA GLN A 23 -6.66 -4.33 4.27
C GLN A 23 -5.71 -3.40 5.03
N MET A 24 -5.56 -2.17 4.53
CA MET A 24 -4.83 -1.11 5.21
C MET A 24 -5.78 -0.26 6.05
N ASN A 25 -5.26 0.32 7.13
CA ASN A 25 -5.98 1.36 7.85
C ASN A 25 -5.79 2.70 7.13
N THR A 26 -6.88 3.37 6.77
CA THR A 26 -6.85 4.64 6.04
C THR A 26 -7.37 5.78 6.92
N ALA A 27 -6.70 6.91 6.90
CA ALA A 27 -7.15 8.12 7.59
C ALA A 27 -6.93 9.36 6.71
N GLU A 28 -7.69 10.41 7.01
CA GLU A 28 -7.56 11.72 6.37
C GLU A 28 -6.45 12.53 7.06
N LEU A 29 -5.59 13.15 6.25
CA LEU A 29 -4.55 14.08 6.68
C LEU A 29 -5.15 15.49 6.79
N LYS A 30 -4.64 16.28 7.73
CA LYS A 30 -5.11 17.66 7.93
C LYS A 30 -4.79 18.58 6.75
N GLU A 31 -3.69 18.31 6.07
CA GLU A 31 -3.20 19.07 4.92
C GLU A 31 -2.77 18.07 3.83
N PRO A 32 -2.98 18.39 2.54
CA PRO A 32 -2.57 17.53 1.44
C PRO A 32 -1.05 17.42 1.34
N VAL A 33 -0.56 16.25 0.93
CA VAL A 33 0.84 16.05 0.51
C VAL A 33 0.95 16.10 -1.01
N GLU A 34 1.88 16.90 -1.51
CA GLU A 34 2.15 17.02 -2.95
C GLU A 34 2.99 15.85 -3.50
N MET A 35 3.79 15.21 -2.63
CA MET A 35 4.69 14.13 -3.01
C MET A 35 4.20 12.81 -2.43
N PHE A 36 3.98 11.84 -3.31
CA PHE A 36 3.71 10.47 -2.89
C PHE A 36 4.89 9.93 -2.07
N THR A 37 4.60 9.59 -0.81
CA THR A 37 5.63 9.20 0.15
C THR A 37 5.38 7.79 0.64
N ILE A 38 6.44 6.96 0.65
CA ILE A 38 6.44 5.63 1.24
C ILE A 38 7.43 5.64 2.40
N GLU A 39 6.96 5.35 3.61
CA GLU A 39 7.78 5.24 4.82
C GLU A 39 7.73 3.82 5.39
N LEU A 40 8.85 3.36 5.93
CA LEU A 40 8.96 2.15 6.72
C LEU A 40 9.42 2.51 8.13
N LYS A 41 8.64 2.14 9.15
CA LYS A 41 8.98 2.35 10.56
C LYS A 41 9.21 1.01 11.24
N GLN A 42 10.33 0.87 11.94
CA GLN A 42 10.61 -0.34 12.69
C GLN A 42 9.71 -0.43 13.94
N THR A 43 9.19 -1.62 14.22
CA THR A 43 8.45 -1.94 15.45
C THR A 43 9.16 -3.08 16.20
N LYS A 44 8.66 -3.46 17.38
CA LYS A 44 9.26 -4.54 18.18
C LYS A 44 9.20 -5.91 17.50
N GLU A 45 8.18 -6.14 16.67
CA GLU A 45 7.87 -7.44 16.06
C GLU A 45 8.03 -7.44 14.53
N GLY A 46 8.46 -6.32 13.95
CA GLY A 46 8.67 -6.16 12.51
C GLY A 46 8.72 -4.68 12.12
N GLY A 47 7.73 -4.23 11.35
CA GLY A 47 7.63 -2.86 10.92
C GLY A 47 6.22 -2.40 10.57
N GLU A 48 6.11 -1.14 10.19
CA GLU A 48 4.90 -0.50 9.71
C GLU A 48 5.21 0.17 8.37
N LEU A 49 4.40 -0.12 7.36
CA LEU A 49 4.41 0.54 6.06
C LEU A 49 3.37 1.65 6.08
N ILE A 50 3.81 2.86 5.76
CA ILE A 50 2.97 4.05 5.68
C ILE A 50 3.09 4.63 4.28
N MET A 51 1.94 4.90 3.66
CA MET A 51 1.87 5.57 2.36
C MET A 51 1.03 6.83 2.49
N LEU A 52 1.54 7.95 1.96
CA LEU A 52 0.87 9.25 1.98
C LEU A 52 0.65 9.73 0.55
N TRP A 53 -0.58 10.13 0.25
CA TRP A 53 -0.96 10.73 -1.04
C TRP A 53 -2.10 11.72 -0.84
N ASP A 54 -1.93 12.95 -1.34
CA ASP A 54 -2.94 14.00 -1.18
C ASP A 54 -3.37 14.11 0.30
N GLN A 55 -4.66 14.01 0.63
CA GLN A 55 -5.15 14.03 2.01
C GLN A 55 -5.33 12.64 2.61
N THR A 56 -4.75 11.58 2.02
CA THR A 56 -4.92 10.21 2.52
C THR A 56 -3.62 9.65 3.05
N THR A 57 -3.67 9.08 4.25
CA THR A 57 -2.64 8.17 4.76
C THR A 57 -3.18 6.75 4.81
N SER A 58 -2.37 5.79 4.38
CA SER A 58 -2.65 4.36 4.48
C SER A 58 -1.55 3.67 5.26
N THR A 59 -1.92 2.89 6.27
CA THR A 59 -0.97 2.27 7.20
C THR A 59 -1.25 0.78 7.36
N ILE A 60 -0.19 -0.03 7.38
CA ILE A 60 -0.29 -1.45 7.69
C ILE A 60 0.95 -1.95 8.41
N GLY A 61 0.75 -2.75 9.46
CA GLY A 61 1.82 -3.45 10.16
C GLY A 61 2.23 -4.74 9.46
N PHE A 62 3.50 -5.12 9.57
CA PHE A 62 4.03 -6.40 9.12
C PHE A 62 5.04 -6.97 10.12
N THR A 63 5.16 -8.29 10.14
CA THR A 63 6.19 -9.01 10.90
C THR A 63 7.32 -9.44 9.97
N VAL A 64 8.51 -9.66 10.53
CA VAL A 64 9.65 -10.21 9.79
C VAL A 64 10.04 -11.51 10.47
N ASP A 65 9.95 -12.62 9.75
CA ASP A 65 10.44 -13.90 10.22
C ASP A 65 11.97 -13.87 10.28
N LYS A 66 12.54 -14.47 11.33
CA LYS A 66 13.98 -14.55 11.55
C LYS A 66 14.62 -15.69 10.75
#